data_AF-X1EB24-F1
#
_entry.id   AF-X1EB24-F1
#
_cell.length_a   1.000
_cell.length_b   1.000
_cell.length_c   1.000
_cell.angle_alpha   90.00
_cell.angle_beta   90.00
_cell.angle_gamma   90.00
#
_symmetry.space_group_name_H-M   'P 1'
#
loop_
_entity.id
_entity.type
_entity.pdbx_description
1 polymer ?
#
loop_
_entity_poly.entity_id
_entity_poly.type
_entity_poly.pdbx_seq_one_letter_code
_entity_poly.pdbx_strand_id
1 'polypeptide(L)'
;EELMEDMLNIVTNPSNLNHIKNIDEKLSFFIELWDQFQKDIYKYPRYKEFMDIFSYDLSQMVNSVRFCFLMNKKPEYMNLQEIEMYESYNMIVFLLNGIDLMASPDFDSNELPHLRTVFWNAQQMARIGNWLSTWKREIKEDDYCSGVVGYALSEQIITVDDLKNMDDNKLIQKIESSNVVNYFTKTWNKRYQAIKKYKNSIESVDMDKYL
;
A
#
# COMPACT_ATOMS: atom_id res chain seq x y z
N GLU A 1 13.04 -1.40 14.59
CA GLU A 1 11.77 -0.91 15.14
C GLU A 1 11.83 0.60 15.34
N GLU A 2 12.76 1.10 16.17
CA GLU A 2 12.98 2.54 16.40
C GLU A 2 13.23 3.34 15.10
N LEU A 3 14.18 2.92 14.25
CA LEU A 3 14.47 3.59 12.97
C LEU A 3 13.25 3.71 12.04
N MET A 4 12.40 2.68 11.97
CA MET A 4 11.22 2.70 11.11
C MET A 4 10.18 3.69 11.64
N GLU A 5 9.90 3.65 12.94
CA GLU A 5 8.99 4.63 13.56
C GLU A 5 9.52 6.06 13.45
N ASP A 6 10.83 6.27 13.58
CA ASP A 6 11.45 7.59 13.36
C ASP A 6 11.25 8.07 11.92
N MET A 7 11.48 7.22 10.92
CA MET A 7 11.23 7.55 9.51
C MET A 7 9.75 7.88 9.26
N LEU A 8 8.82 7.08 9.79
CA LEU A 8 7.37 7.30 9.64
C LEU A 8 6.90 8.60 10.33
N ASN A 9 7.51 8.94 11.47
CA ASN A 9 7.24 10.18 12.19
C ASN A 9 7.80 11.41 11.45
N ILE A 10 8.97 11.30 10.82
CA ILE A 10 9.53 12.38 9.97
C ILE A 10 8.58 12.68 8.80
N VAL A 11 8.06 11.63 8.16
CA VAL A 11 7.15 11.73 7.01
C VAL A 11 5.83 12.41 7.37
N THR A 12 5.28 12.11 8.54
CA THR A 12 3.95 12.63 8.97
C THR A 12 4.03 13.90 9.80
N ASN A 13 5.16 14.16 10.45
CA ASN A 13 5.39 15.36 11.25
C ASN A 13 6.87 15.75 11.28
N PRO A 14 7.35 16.51 10.28
CA PRO A 14 8.76 16.92 10.17
C PRO A 14 9.28 17.71 11.39
N SER A 15 8.38 18.34 12.16
CA SER A 15 8.76 19.07 13.39
C SER A 15 9.14 18.17 14.57
N ASN A 16 8.92 16.85 14.47
CA ASN A 16 9.25 15.86 15.50
C ASN A 16 10.72 15.41 15.54
N LEU A 17 11.59 15.98 14.71
CA LEU A 17 13.04 15.68 14.75
C LEU A 17 13.65 15.90 16.15
N ASN A 18 13.07 16.78 16.96
CA ASN A 18 13.51 17.06 18.34
C ASN A 18 13.45 15.85 19.29
N HIS A 19 12.73 14.79 18.94
CA HIS A 19 12.61 13.57 19.77
C HIS A 19 13.64 12.48 19.41
N ILE A 20 14.34 12.63 18.29
CA ILE A 20 15.29 11.63 17.78
C ILE A 20 16.65 11.87 18.45
N LYS A 21 17.03 10.98 19.37
CA LYS A 21 18.23 11.15 20.20
C LYS A 21 19.54 10.87 19.45
N ASN A 22 19.50 10.02 18.43
CA ASN A 22 20.67 9.63 17.64
C ASN A 22 20.28 9.56 16.15
N ILE A 23 20.80 10.49 15.34
CA ILE A 23 20.67 10.44 13.89
C ILE A 23 21.88 9.67 13.35
N ASP A 24 21.64 8.45 12.86
CA ASP A 24 22.67 7.68 12.16
C ASP A 24 22.75 8.08 10.66
N GLU A 25 23.71 7.50 9.94
CA GLU A 25 23.93 7.80 8.51
C GLU A 25 22.68 7.51 7.65
N LYS A 26 21.94 6.44 7.95
CA LYS A 26 20.75 6.05 7.19
C LYS A 26 19.61 7.04 7.42
N LEU A 27 19.41 7.44 8.67
CA LEU A 27 18.39 8.41 9.03
C LEU A 27 18.72 9.81 8.50
N SER A 28 19.99 10.21 8.53
CA SER A 28 20.44 11.47 7.92
C SER A 28 20.16 11.48 6.42
N PHE A 29 20.53 10.41 5.70
CA PHE A 29 20.24 10.28 4.28
C PHE A 29 18.74 10.32 3.98
N PHE A 30 17.93 9.65 4.80
CA PHE A 30 16.47 9.69 4.66
C PHE A 30 15.90 11.09 4.83
N ILE A 31 16.35 11.84 5.85
CA ILE A 31 15.94 13.23 6.08
C ILE A 31 16.30 14.11 4.87
N GLU A 32 17.54 14.01 4.37
CA GLU A 32 17.99 14.76 3.21
C GLU A 32 17.14 14.45 1.96
N LEU A 33 16.87 13.16 1.72
CA LEU A 33 16.04 12.71 0.61
C LEU A 33 14.60 13.23 0.73
N TRP A 34 14.02 13.16 1.92
CA TRP A 34 12.66 13.61 2.19
C TRP A 34 12.54 15.13 2.03
N ASP A 35 13.49 15.90 2.57
CA ASP A 35 13.55 17.34 2.40
C ASP A 35 13.67 17.73 0.92
N GLN A 36 14.50 17.01 0.16
CA GLN A 36 14.65 17.25 -1.27
C GLN A 36 13.34 16.94 -2.02
N PHE A 37 12.70 15.82 -1.72
CA PHE A 37 11.39 15.47 -2.28
C PHE A 37 10.35 16.57 -2.00
N GLN A 38 10.24 17.05 -0.76
CA GLN A 38 9.31 18.13 -0.40
C GLN A 38 9.61 19.42 -1.17
N LYS A 39 10.88 19.81 -1.30
CA LYS A 39 11.30 21.00 -2.07
C LYS A 39 10.93 20.88 -3.55
N ASP A 40 10.95 19.68 -4.11
CA ASP A 40 10.62 19.48 -5.52
C ASP A 40 9.12 19.51 -5.77
N ILE A 41 8.31 18.82 -4.97
CA ILE A 41 6.84 18.87 -5.12
C ILE A 41 6.28 20.27 -4.84
N TYR A 42 6.91 21.06 -3.97
CA TYR A 42 6.50 22.44 -3.67
C TYR A 42 6.52 23.36 -4.89
N LYS A 43 7.33 23.03 -5.91
CA LYS A 43 7.44 23.81 -7.16
C LYS A 43 6.32 23.50 -8.15
N TYR A 44 5.53 22.45 -7.93
CA TYR A 44 4.50 22.05 -8.87
C TYR A 44 3.34 23.05 -8.93
N PRO A 45 2.77 23.27 -10.13
CA PRO A 45 1.78 24.33 -10.36
C PRO A 45 0.54 24.21 -9.47
N ARG A 46 0.19 22.98 -9.06
CA ARG A 46 -1.00 22.69 -8.27
C ARG A 46 -0.68 22.08 -6.90
N TYR A 47 0.54 22.27 -6.41
CA TYR A 47 0.95 21.82 -5.07
C TYR A 47 -0.06 22.20 -4.00
N LYS A 48 -0.41 23.49 -3.91
CA LYS A 48 -1.32 24.01 -2.88
C LYS A 48 -2.73 23.41 -2.95
N GLU A 49 -3.17 23.02 -4.13
CA GLU A 49 -4.52 22.48 -4.32
C GLU A 49 -4.65 21.04 -3.82
N PHE A 50 -3.62 20.21 -4.03
CA PHE A 50 -3.67 18.78 -3.72
C PHE A 50 -2.87 18.39 -2.47
N MET A 51 -2.17 19.32 -1.82
CA MET A 51 -1.31 18.97 -0.69
C MET A 51 -2.08 18.36 0.50
N ASP A 52 -3.30 18.84 0.77
CA ASP A 52 -4.10 18.33 1.89
C ASP A 52 -4.46 16.86 1.69
N ILE A 53 -4.92 16.50 0.48
CA ILE A 53 -5.30 15.11 0.18
C ILE A 53 -4.09 14.20 0.04
N PHE A 54 -2.98 14.71 -0.50
CA PHE A 54 -1.71 13.99 -0.53
C PHE A 54 -1.19 13.68 0.88
N SER A 55 -1.24 14.65 1.80
CA SER A 55 -0.82 14.46 3.19
C SER A 55 -1.67 13.42 3.92
N TYR A 56 -2.97 13.39 3.61
CA TYR A 56 -3.86 12.34 4.12
C TYR A 56 -3.48 10.96 3.57
N ASP A 57 -3.29 10.83 2.25
CA ASP A 57 -2.91 9.56 1.62
C ASP A 57 -1.53 9.08 2.09
N LEU A 58 -0.63 10.00 2.44
CA LEU A 58 0.68 9.70 3.05
C LEU A 58 0.52 9.10 4.44
N SER A 59 -0.41 9.64 5.22
CA SER A 59 -0.77 9.08 6.53
C SER A 59 -1.38 7.69 6.41
N GLN A 60 -2.15 7.41 5.33
CA GLN A 60 -2.68 6.07 5.05
C GLN A 60 -1.57 5.05 4.72
N MET A 61 -0.58 5.44 3.91
CA MET A 61 0.59 4.59 3.64
C MET A 61 1.36 4.27 4.93
N VAL A 62 1.61 5.27 5.77
CA VAL A 62 2.27 5.08 7.07
C VAL A 62 1.45 4.16 7.98
N ASN A 63 0.13 4.34 8.01
CA ASN A 63 -0.76 3.46 8.75
C ASN A 63 -0.72 2.02 8.23
N SER A 64 -0.60 1.81 6.91
CA SER A 64 -0.42 0.49 6.31
C SER A 64 0.84 -0.21 6.80
N VAL A 65 1.97 0.51 6.89
CA VAL A 65 3.23 -0.05 7.41
C VAL A 65 3.08 -0.45 8.88
N ARG A 66 2.46 0.42 9.70
CA ARG A 66 2.17 0.12 11.11
C ARG A 66 1.24 -1.07 11.29
N PHE A 67 0.19 -1.16 10.47
CA PHE A 67 -0.74 -2.28 10.45
C PHE A 67 0.00 -3.58 10.12
N CYS A 68 0.84 -3.57 9.10
CA CYS A 68 1.63 -4.72 8.68
C CYS A 68 2.57 -5.21 9.77
N PHE A 69 3.27 -4.28 10.42
CA PHE A 69 4.11 -4.57 11.58
C PHE A 69 3.32 -5.24 12.73
N LEU A 70 2.14 -4.71 13.06
CA LEU A 70 1.27 -5.29 14.08
C LEU A 70 0.84 -6.72 13.72
N MET A 71 0.45 -6.95 12.47
CA MET A 71 0.02 -8.28 11.99
C MET A 71 1.14 -9.32 12.06
N ASN A 72 2.38 -8.94 11.70
CA ASN A 72 3.52 -9.84 11.80
C ASN A 72 3.87 -10.18 13.27
N LYS A 73 3.67 -9.24 14.20
CA LYS A 73 3.87 -9.49 15.65
C LYS A 73 2.72 -10.26 16.30
N LYS A 74 1.50 -10.08 15.81
CA LYS A 74 0.26 -10.65 16.35
C LYS A 74 -0.61 -11.22 15.22
N PRO A 75 -0.21 -12.35 14.60
CA PRO A 75 -0.99 -12.96 13.52
C PRO A 75 -2.42 -13.35 13.95
N GLU A 76 -2.67 -13.46 15.26
CA GLU A 76 -4.00 -13.70 15.83
C GLU A 76 -5.02 -12.59 15.54
N TYR A 77 -4.58 -11.40 15.17
CA TYR A 77 -5.46 -10.27 14.82
C TYR A 77 -5.79 -10.22 13.33
N MET A 78 -5.14 -11.05 12.52
CA MET A 78 -5.22 -11.00 11.08
C MET A 78 -6.57 -11.47 10.56
N ASN A 79 -7.15 -10.70 9.64
CA ASN A 79 -8.31 -11.09 8.85
C ASN A 79 -8.18 -10.50 7.44
N LEU A 80 -8.78 -11.17 6.46
CA LEU A 80 -8.64 -10.79 5.06
C LEU A 80 -9.22 -9.40 4.77
N GLN A 81 -10.34 -9.04 5.41
CA GLN A 81 -11.03 -7.77 5.16
C GLN A 81 -10.14 -6.57 5.49
N GLU A 82 -9.49 -6.59 6.66
CA GLU A 82 -8.59 -5.52 7.07
C GLU A 82 -7.30 -5.51 6.26
N ILE A 83 -6.73 -6.67 5.89
CA ILE A 83 -5.57 -6.72 4.99
C ILE A 83 -5.93 -6.07 3.64
N GLU A 84 -7.06 -6.45 3.04
CA GLU A 84 -7.49 -5.85 1.78
C GLU A 84 -7.68 -4.33 1.88
N MET A 85 -8.13 -3.84 3.03
CA MET A 85 -8.40 -2.43 3.26
C MET A 85 -7.13 -1.60 3.51
N TYR A 86 -6.31 -2.00 4.47
CA TYR A 86 -5.19 -1.19 4.94
C TYR A 86 -3.93 -1.44 4.15
N GLU A 87 -3.62 -2.70 3.85
CA GLU A 87 -2.31 -3.07 3.34
C GLU A 87 -2.11 -2.64 1.88
N SER A 88 -3.21 -2.47 1.14
CA SER A 88 -3.16 -1.99 -0.24
C SER A 88 -2.58 -0.57 -0.39
N TYR A 89 -2.60 0.26 0.67
CA TYR A 89 -1.96 1.59 0.65
C TYR A 89 -0.43 1.52 0.64
N ASN A 90 0.17 0.37 0.97
CA ASN A 90 1.60 0.11 0.80
C ASN A 90 2.04 0.14 -0.68
N MET A 91 1.10 -0.01 -1.62
CA MET A 91 1.40 0.11 -3.05
C MET A 91 1.62 1.55 -3.53
N ILE A 92 1.46 2.55 -2.65
CA ILE A 92 1.73 3.97 -2.89
C ILE A 92 1.05 4.60 -4.13
N VAL A 93 0.05 3.94 -4.72
CA VAL A 93 -0.64 4.41 -5.94
C VAL A 93 -1.26 5.79 -5.73
N PHE A 94 -1.93 6.02 -4.59
CA PHE A 94 -2.48 7.34 -4.26
C PHE A 94 -1.41 8.42 -4.17
N LEU A 95 -0.21 8.10 -3.64
CA LEU A 95 0.87 9.06 -3.51
C LEU A 95 1.47 9.44 -4.86
N LEU A 96 1.77 8.43 -5.70
CA LEU A 96 2.30 8.66 -7.04
C LEU A 96 1.32 9.48 -7.88
N ASN A 97 0.04 9.14 -7.84
CA ASN A 97 -0.97 9.91 -8.55
C ASN A 97 -1.20 11.30 -7.94
N GLY A 98 -1.09 11.45 -6.62
CA GLY A 98 -1.15 12.77 -5.96
C GLY A 98 -0.03 13.70 -6.44
N ILE A 99 1.18 13.18 -6.63
CA ILE A 99 2.31 13.89 -7.24
C ILE A 99 1.98 14.31 -8.68
N ASP A 100 1.47 13.38 -9.49
CA ASP A 100 1.10 13.65 -10.88
C ASP A 100 0.01 14.73 -10.98
N LEU A 101 -0.99 14.70 -10.09
CA LEU A 101 -2.04 15.73 -10.01
C LEU A 101 -1.47 17.11 -9.68
N MET A 102 -0.52 17.20 -8.73
CA MET A 102 0.16 18.46 -8.44
C MET A 102 0.91 19.00 -9.66
N ALA A 103 1.50 18.11 -10.46
CA ALA A 103 2.27 18.44 -11.65
C ALA A 103 1.42 18.72 -12.91
N SER A 104 0.10 18.46 -12.88
CA SER A 104 -0.79 18.50 -14.05
C SER A 104 -1.66 19.76 -14.08
N PRO A 105 -1.23 20.85 -14.76
CA PRO A 105 -1.97 22.12 -14.79
C PRO A 105 -3.36 22.01 -15.41
N ASP A 106 -3.54 21.08 -16.37
CA ASP A 106 -4.77 20.96 -17.18
C ASP A 106 -5.76 19.91 -16.64
N PHE A 107 -5.49 19.29 -15.48
CA PHE A 107 -6.40 18.29 -14.89
C PHE A 107 -7.72 18.93 -14.42
N ASP A 108 -8.87 18.33 -14.70
CA ASP A 108 -10.16 18.81 -14.21
C ASP A 108 -10.44 18.27 -12.80
N SER A 109 -10.39 19.14 -11.78
CA SER A 109 -10.63 18.75 -10.39
C SER A 109 -12.03 18.19 -10.11
N ASN A 110 -13.01 18.44 -10.99
CA ASN A 110 -14.33 17.82 -10.86
C ASN A 110 -14.29 16.30 -11.14
N GLU A 111 -13.25 15.81 -11.81
CA GLU A 111 -13.04 14.39 -12.09
C GLU A 111 -12.38 13.64 -10.93
N LEU A 112 -11.82 14.36 -9.95
CA LEU A 112 -11.08 13.78 -8.83
C LEU A 112 -11.86 12.68 -8.08
N PRO A 113 -13.17 12.80 -7.78
CA PRO A 113 -13.91 11.73 -7.12
C PRO A 113 -13.94 10.41 -7.93
N HIS A 114 -14.08 10.51 -9.25
CA HIS A 114 -14.04 9.35 -10.14
C HIS A 114 -12.62 8.78 -10.23
N LEU A 115 -11.63 9.64 -10.39
CA LEU A 115 -10.24 9.26 -10.50
C LEU A 115 -9.71 8.62 -9.20
N ARG A 116 -10.15 9.07 -8.03
CA ARG A 116 -9.83 8.39 -6.76
C ARG A 116 -10.42 6.98 -6.68
N THR A 117 -11.59 6.74 -7.28
CA THR A 117 -12.13 5.39 -7.41
C THR A 117 -11.28 4.53 -8.34
N VAL A 118 -10.73 5.10 -9.41
CA VAL A 118 -9.73 4.44 -10.25
C VAL A 118 -8.49 4.08 -9.44
N PHE A 119 -7.90 5.03 -8.70
CA PHE A 119 -6.71 4.80 -7.88
C PHE A 119 -6.90 3.67 -6.89
N TRP A 120 -8.04 3.64 -6.20
CA TRP A 120 -8.39 2.55 -5.29
C TRP A 120 -8.37 1.19 -6.01
N ASN A 121 -9.08 1.06 -7.14
CA ASN A 121 -9.13 -0.22 -7.83
C ASN A 121 -7.76 -0.61 -8.42
N ALA A 122 -6.98 0.36 -8.92
CA ALA A 122 -5.65 0.14 -9.45
C ALA A 122 -4.67 -0.32 -8.36
N GLN A 123 -4.73 0.28 -7.17
CA GLN A 123 -3.90 -0.17 -6.04
C GLN A 123 -4.28 -1.59 -5.60
N GLN A 124 -5.58 -1.92 -5.53
CA GLN A 124 -5.99 -3.29 -5.20
C GLN A 124 -5.45 -4.29 -6.24
N MET A 125 -5.50 -3.93 -7.53
CA MET A 125 -4.95 -4.77 -8.60
C MET A 125 -3.43 -4.96 -8.46
N ALA A 126 -2.70 -3.87 -8.22
CA ALA A 126 -1.25 -3.90 -8.02
C ALA A 126 -0.88 -4.74 -6.78
N ARG A 127 -1.63 -4.58 -5.69
CA ARG A 127 -1.43 -5.32 -4.44
C ARG A 127 -1.70 -6.82 -4.60
N ILE A 128 -2.77 -7.18 -5.30
CA ILE A 128 -3.05 -8.59 -5.63
C ILE A 128 -1.92 -9.20 -6.45
N GLY A 129 -1.41 -8.46 -7.45
CA GLY A 129 -0.25 -8.89 -8.23
C GLY A 129 0.97 -9.12 -7.35
N ASN A 130 1.26 -8.18 -6.44
CA ASN A 130 2.32 -8.33 -5.45
C ASN A 130 2.13 -9.59 -4.59
N TRP A 131 1.00 -9.72 -3.88
CA TRP A 131 0.71 -10.88 -3.03
C TRP A 131 0.90 -12.21 -3.76
N LEU A 132 0.35 -12.37 -4.96
CA LEU A 132 0.44 -13.64 -5.71
C LEU A 132 1.88 -13.96 -6.16
N SER A 133 2.73 -12.95 -6.32
CA SER A 133 4.11 -13.11 -6.79
C SER A 133 5.14 -13.34 -5.68
N THR A 134 4.91 -12.81 -4.47
CA THR A 134 5.94 -12.77 -3.41
C THR A 134 5.63 -13.59 -2.16
N TRP A 135 4.36 -13.99 -1.93
CA TRP A 135 3.95 -14.60 -0.66
C TRP A 135 4.77 -15.82 -0.21
N LYS A 136 5.25 -16.64 -1.16
CA LYS A 136 6.08 -17.83 -0.84
C LYS A 136 7.45 -17.46 -0.27
N ARG A 137 8.01 -16.34 -0.74
CA ARG A 137 9.28 -15.81 -0.21
C ARG A 137 9.02 -15.17 1.15
N GLU A 138 7.95 -14.37 1.25
CA GLU A 138 7.56 -13.65 2.47
C GLU A 138 7.33 -14.60 3.67
N ILE A 139 6.69 -15.76 3.46
CA ILE A 139 6.59 -16.80 4.50
C ILE A 139 7.96 -17.20 5.08
N LYS A 140 8.97 -17.35 4.23
CA LYS A 140 10.33 -17.74 4.64
C LYS A 140 11.10 -16.61 5.33
N GLU A 141 10.59 -15.39 5.23
CA GLU A 141 11.15 -14.17 5.81
C GLU A 141 10.38 -13.76 7.08
N ASP A 142 9.46 -14.60 7.57
CA ASP A 142 8.53 -14.30 8.67
C ASP A 142 7.66 -13.06 8.41
N ASP A 143 7.40 -12.76 7.14
CA ASP A 143 6.45 -11.73 6.71
C ASP A 143 5.12 -12.37 6.30
N TYR A 144 4.13 -12.24 7.18
CA TYR A 144 2.82 -12.86 7.03
C TYR A 144 1.76 -11.88 6.53
N CYS A 145 2.15 -10.63 6.24
CA CYS A 145 1.26 -9.53 5.91
C CYS A 145 0.67 -9.59 4.48
N SER A 146 0.82 -10.72 3.80
CA SER A 146 0.21 -10.94 2.49
C SER A 146 -1.28 -11.28 2.61
N GLY A 147 -2.06 -10.82 1.63
CA GLY A 147 -3.47 -11.21 1.50
C GLY A 147 -3.64 -12.72 1.28
N VAL A 148 -2.62 -13.41 0.78
CA VAL A 148 -2.61 -14.88 0.65
C VAL A 148 -2.64 -15.56 2.02
N VAL A 149 -1.82 -15.11 2.97
CA VAL A 149 -1.84 -15.63 4.34
C VAL A 149 -3.14 -15.21 5.05
N GLY A 150 -3.57 -13.96 4.89
CA GLY A 150 -4.84 -13.48 5.43
C GLY A 150 -6.05 -14.28 4.95
N TYR A 151 -6.10 -14.63 3.66
CA TYR A 151 -7.10 -15.52 3.08
C TYR A 151 -7.02 -16.91 3.71
N ALA A 152 -5.83 -17.49 3.79
CA ALA A 152 -5.64 -18.83 4.34
C ALA A 152 -6.08 -18.94 5.81
N LEU A 153 -5.81 -17.93 6.63
CA LEU A 153 -6.30 -17.86 8.02
C LEU A 153 -7.81 -17.66 8.07
N SER A 154 -8.36 -16.73 7.27
CA SER A 154 -9.79 -16.40 7.28
C SER A 154 -10.66 -17.58 6.84
N GLU A 155 -10.18 -18.36 5.87
CA GLU A 155 -10.86 -19.56 5.35
C GLU A 155 -10.48 -20.84 6.12
N GLN A 156 -9.74 -20.71 7.24
CA GLN A 156 -9.31 -21.84 8.09
C GLN A 156 -8.51 -22.93 7.34
N ILE A 157 -7.84 -22.54 6.25
CA ILE A 157 -6.89 -23.41 5.52
C ILE A 157 -5.67 -23.65 6.40
N ILE A 158 -5.23 -22.63 7.13
CA ILE A 158 -4.14 -22.70 8.10
C ILE A 158 -4.58 -22.10 9.44
N THR A 159 -3.84 -22.39 10.49
CA THR A 159 -3.99 -21.76 11.81
C THR A 159 -2.79 -20.87 12.13
N VAL A 160 -2.90 -20.02 13.15
CA VAL A 160 -1.74 -19.27 13.67
C VAL A 160 -0.68 -20.21 14.25
N ASP A 161 -1.07 -21.39 14.73
CA ASP A 161 -0.11 -22.41 15.18
C ASP A 161 0.68 -22.99 14.02
N ASP A 162 0.01 -23.21 12.86
CA ASP A 162 0.68 -23.63 11.63
C ASP A 162 1.76 -22.61 11.23
N LEU A 163 1.49 -21.30 11.32
CA LEU A 163 2.48 -20.26 11.03
C LEU A 163 3.73 -20.33 11.92
N LYS A 164 3.59 -20.75 13.18
CA LYS A 164 4.69 -20.76 14.16
C LYS A 164 5.49 -22.07 14.16
N ASN A 165 4.82 -23.18 13.86
CA ASN A 165 5.36 -24.51 14.13
C ASN A 165 5.45 -25.42 12.88
N MET A 166 4.80 -25.06 11.76
CA MET A 166 4.87 -25.84 10.53
C MET A 166 6.14 -25.49 9.74
N ASP A 167 6.72 -26.50 9.09
CA ASP A 167 7.76 -26.26 8.08
C ASP A 167 7.21 -25.40 6.92
N ASP A 168 7.96 -24.37 6.55
CA ASP A 168 7.57 -23.40 5.51
C ASP A 168 7.14 -24.05 4.21
N ASN A 169 7.81 -25.12 3.76
CA ASN A 169 7.46 -25.76 2.49
C ASN A 169 6.13 -26.50 2.59
N LYS A 170 5.84 -27.11 3.75
CA LYS A 170 4.53 -27.73 4.01
C LYS A 170 3.43 -26.68 4.11
N LEU A 171 3.71 -25.55 4.77
CA LEU A 171 2.78 -24.43 4.88
C LEU A 171 2.44 -23.86 3.49
N ILE A 172 3.47 -23.58 2.68
CA ILE A 172 3.34 -23.12 1.29
C ILE A 172 2.52 -24.13 0.48
N GLN A 173 2.85 -25.42 0.55
CA GLN A 173 2.12 -26.44 -0.21
C GLN A 173 0.63 -26.49 0.18
N LYS A 174 0.32 -26.34 1.47
CA LYS A 174 -1.05 -26.33 1.99
C LYS A 174 -1.85 -25.14 1.46
N ILE A 175 -1.27 -23.94 1.48
CA ILE A 175 -1.90 -22.71 0.95
C ILE A 175 -2.02 -22.78 -0.58
N GLU A 176 -0.99 -23.25 -1.28
CA GLU A 176 -0.98 -23.35 -2.75
C GLU A 176 -2.03 -24.34 -3.28
N SER A 177 -2.31 -25.40 -2.52
CA SER A 177 -3.35 -26.38 -2.86
C SER A 177 -4.78 -25.87 -2.62
N SER A 178 -4.94 -24.64 -2.12
CA SER A 178 -6.24 -24.01 -1.86
C SER A 178 -6.77 -23.21 -3.06
N ASN A 179 -7.95 -22.61 -2.91
CA ASN A 179 -8.57 -21.77 -3.93
C ASN A 179 -8.06 -20.31 -3.94
N VAL A 180 -6.98 -20.00 -3.22
CA VAL A 180 -6.48 -18.62 -3.01
C VAL A 180 -6.15 -17.89 -4.32
N VAL A 181 -5.50 -18.56 -5.27
CA VAL A 181 -5.14 -17.96 -6.57
C VAL A 181 -6.39 -17.58 -7.36
N ASN A 182 -7.39 -18.45 -7.36
CA ASN A 182 -8.65 -18.20 -8.07
C ASN A 182 -9.46 -17.09 -7.39
N TYR A 183 -9.49 -17.04 -6.06
CA TYR A 183 -10.09 -15.93 -5.31
C TYR A 183 -9.49 -14.59 -5.75
N PHE A 184 -8.17 -14.46 -5.68
CA PHE A 184 -7.51 -13.20 -6.03
C PHE A 184 -7.58 -12.86 -7.51
N THR A 185 -7.53 -13.85 -8.41
CA THR A 185 -7.72 -13.62 -9.86
C THR A 185 -9.11 -13.05 -10.15
N LYS A 186 -10.15 -13.60 -9.51
CA LYS A 186 -11.53 -13.08 -9.65
C LYS A 186 -11.65 -11.67 -9.08
N THR A 187 -11.07 -11.42 -7.91
CA THR A 187 -11.06 -10.10 -7.29
C THR A 187 -10.33 -9.09 -8.18
N TRP A 188 -9.15 -9.42 -8.71
CA TRP A 188 -8.41 -8.58 -9.64
C TRP A 188 -9.25 -8.22 -10.87
N ASN A 189 -9.88 -9.20 -11.51
CA ASN A 189 -10.72 -8.94 -12.68
C ASN A 189 -11.92 -8.05 -12.31
N LYS A 190 -12.54 -8.25 -11.15
CA LYS A 190 -13.63 -7.37 -10.68
C LYS A 190 -13.15 -5.90 -10.54
N ARG A 191 -11.94 -5.67 -10.01
CA ARG A 191 -11.34 -4.33 -9.89
C ARG A 191 -11.05 -3.72 -11.26
N TYR A 192 -10.48 -4.50 -12.18
CA TYR A 192 -10.23 -4.07 -13.56
C TYR A 192 -11.53 -3.64 -14.27
N GLN A 193 -12.59 -4.46 -14.17
CA GLN A 193 -13.89 -4.12 -14.73
C GLN A 193 -14.51 -2.89 -14.05
N ALA A 194 -14.22 -2.65 -12.77
CA ALA A 194 -14.67 -1.44 -12.08
C ALA A 194 -14.00 -0.19 -12.65
N ILE A 195 -12.69 -0.21 -12.91
CA ILE A 195 -11.98 0.93 -13.54
C ILE A 195 -12.56 1.23 -14.92
N LYS A 196 -12.81 0.19 -15.74
CA LYS A 196 -13.37 0.36 -17.08
C LYS A 196 -14.69 1.14 -17.13
N LYS A 197 -15.49 1.10 -16.06
CA LYS A 197 -16.75 1.85 -15.98
C LYS A 197 -16.55 3.36 -15.88
N TYR A 198 -15.39 3.82 -15.41
CA TYR A 198 -15.06 5.24 -15.25
C TYR A 198 -14.37 5.85 -16.47
N LYS A 199 -14.04 5.04 -17.49
CA LYS A 199 -13.33 5.49 -18.70
C LYS A 199 -13.97 6.71 -19.37
N ASN A 200 -15.30 6.79 -19.39
CA ASN A 200 -16.03 7.89 -20.03
C ASN A 200 -16.40 9.02 -19.05
N SER A 201 -15.97 8.94 -17.80
CA SER A 201 -16.24 9.95 -16.75
C SER A 201 -14.99 10.75 -16.38
N ILE A 202 -13.89 10.51 -17.10
CA ILE A 202 -12.57 11.11 -16.90
C ILE A 202 -12.03 11.44 -18.29
N GLU A 203 -11.95 12.72 -18.62
CA GLU A 203 -11.47 13.24 -19.91
C GLU A 203 -10.06 13.83 -19.77
N SER A 204 -9.72 14.36 -18.60
CA SER A 204 -8.44 15.03 -18.37
C SER A 204 -7.25 14.08 -18.18
N VAL A 205 -7.50 12.76 -18.12
CA VAL A 205 -6.49 11.69 -18.02
C VAL A 205 -6.72 10.66 -19.12
N ASP A 206 -5.65 10.25 -19.79
CA ASP A 206 -5.68 9.18 -20.79
C ASP A 206 -5.84 7.81 -20.11
N MET A 207 -7.10 7.42 -19.91
CA MET A 207 -7.47 6.19 -19.22
C MET A 207 -7.03 4.90 -19.94
N ASP A 208 -6.75 4.96 -21.25
CA ASP A 208 -6.25 3.81 -22.00
C ASP A 208 -4.74 3.62 -21.81
N LYS A 209 -3.97 4.69 -21.57
CA LYS A 209 -2.55 4.58 -21.18
C LYS A 209 -2.35 4.24 -19.72
N TYR A 210 -3.31 4.60 -18.87
CA TYR A 210 -3.26 4.31 -17.45
C TYR A 210 -3.45 2.80 -17.13
N LEU A 211 -4.26 2.11 -17.95
CA LEU A 211 -4.62 0.69 -17.81
C LEU A 211 -3.73 -0.25 -18.61
#